data_AF-A0A2E7RNU1-F1
#
_entry.id   AF-A0A2E7RNU1-F1
#
_cell.length_a   1.000
_cell.length_b   1.000
_cell.length_c   1.000
_cell.angle_alpha   90.00
_cell.angle_beta   90.00
_cell.angle_gamma   90.00
#
_symmetry.space_group_name_H-M   'P 1'
#
loop_
_entity.id
_entity.type
_entity.pdbx_description
1 polymer ?
#
loop_
_entity_poly.entity_id
_entity_poly.type
_entity_poly.pdbx_seq_one_letter_code
_entity_poly.pdbx_strand_id
1 'polypeptide(L)'
;MATEVTTLESLEYTPVAPSECGNYWVTPDGKKHRPLSPRHKKFCSLYVQGMSGAEAARKSGFTKHKFGAKAQGSALLRRNPLIANHIIDLLKKEIERQNVSMESHLTELSRLRDEAVDSGQISSAISAEISRGKAAGLYIEKKEVTVNKVETMSDEELRSKLQDLLDGGNMKVVNHVSDGEETLPSIEDQFDQGSLAEDRDGSITAGSS
;
A
#
# COMPACT_ATOMS: atom_id res chain seq x y z
N MET A 1 -31.94 -18.27 14.18
CA MET A 1 -30.48 -18.28 14.42
C MET A 1 -29.84 -17.38 13.37
N ALA A 2 -29.32 -16.22 13.77
CA ALA A 2 -28.65 -15.31 12.86
C ALA A 2 -27.40 -15.99 12.31
N THR A 3 -27.35 -16.25 11.01
CA THR A 3 -26.19 -16.86 10.39
C THR A 3 -25.07 -15.81 10.28
N GLU A 4 -24.09 -15.86 11.17
CA GLU A 4 -22.90 -14.98 11.17
C GLU A 4 -22.27 -14.91 9.79
N VAL A 5 -22.20 -13.73 9.18
CA VAL A 5 -21.67 -13.56 7.82
C VAL A 5 -20.19 -13.93 7.83
N THR A 6 -19.80 -14.96 7.07
CA THR A 6 -18.39 -15.38 6.96
C THR A 6 -17.64 -14.37 6.10
N THR A 7 -16.69 -13.68 6.70
CA THR A 7 -15.80 -12.69 6.08
C THR A 7 -14.40 -13.29 5.90
N LEU A 8 -13.52 -12.60 5.16
CA LEU A 8 -12.13 -13.06 4.96
C LEU A 8 -11.38 -13.23 6.28
N GLU A 9 -11.62 -12.33 7.23
CA GLU A 9 -10.98 -12.30 8.54
C GLU A 9 -11.48 -13.42 9.47
N SER A 10 -12.70 -13.90 9.26
CA SER A 10 -13.28 -15.00 10.05
C SER A 10 -12.90 -16.39 9.54
N LEU A 11 -12.01 -16.49 8.54
CA LEU A 11 -11.59 -17.78 7.98
C LEU A 11 -10.44 -18.37 8.80
N GLU A 12 -10.67 -19.55 9.37
CA GLU A 12 -9.67 -20.28 10.14
C GLU A 12 -9.01 -21.37 9.29
N TYR A 13 -7.70 -21.55 9.47
CA TYR A 13 -6.96 -22.62 8.81
C TYR A 13 -7.23 -23.94 9.54
N THR A 14 -7.78 -24.93 8.83
CA THR A 14 -8.05 -26.26 9.38
C THR A 14 -6.96 -27.23 8.93
N PRO A 15 -6.21 -27.88 9.84
CA PRO A 15 -5.23 -28.89 9.44
C PRO A 15 -5.95 -30.09 8.80
N VAL A 16 -5.53 -30.50 7.61
CA VAL A 16 -6.10 -31.64 6.88
C VAL A 16 -5.00 -32.64 6.54
N ALA A 17 -5.29 -33.93 6.72
CA ALA A 17 -4.37 -35.01 6.40
C ALA A 17 -4.84 -35.76 5.14
N PRO A 18 -3.92 -36.24 4.28
CA PRO A 18 -4.31 -37.12 3.18
C PRO A 18 -4.82 -38.46 3.73
N SER A 19 -5.87 -39.00 3.15
CA SER A 19 -6.34 -40.36 3.45
C SER A 19 -5.31 -41.41 3.03
N GLU A 20 -5.31 -42.59 3.64
CA GLU A 20 -4.43 -43.72 3.29
C GLU A 20 -4.45 -44.08 1.79
N CYS A 21 -5.60 -43.94 1.14
CA CYS A 21 -5.75 -44.20 -0.30
C CYS A 21 -5.38 -43.00 -1.20
N GLY A 22 -4.94 -41.87 -0.63
CA GLY A 22 -4.51 -40.66 -1.36
C GLY A 22 -5.60 -39.86 -2.08
N ASN A 23 -6.85 -40.35 -2.12
CA ASN A 23 -7.91 -39.76 -2.94
C ASN A 23 -8.72 -38.66 -2.25
N TYR A 24 -8.63 -38.55 -0.92
CA TYR A 24 -9.39 -37.59 -0.12
C TYR A 24 -8.52 -36.93 0.94
N TRP A 25 -8.99 -35.79 1.41
CA TRP A 25 -8.46 -35.09 2.58
C TRP A 25 -9.39 -35.33 3.77
N VAL A 26 -8.82 -35.61 4.93
CA VAL A 26 -9.55 -35.89 6.16
C VAL A 26 -9.30 -34.76 7.14
N THR A 27 -10.37 -34.15 7.65
CA THR A 27 -10.30 -33.14 8.71
C THR A 27 -10.17 -33.82 10.08
N PRO A 28 -9.82 -33.07 11.15
CA PRO A 28 -9.75 -33.62 12.50
C PRO A 28 -11.09 -34.22 12.96
N ASP A 29 -12.21 -33.68 12.46
CA ASP A 29 -13.57 -34.21 12.65
C ASP A 29 -13.81 -35.60 12.00
N GLY A 30 -12.85 -36.12 11.23
CA GLY A 30 -12.99 -37.36 10.45
C GLY A 30 -13.80 -37.22 9.16
N LYS A 31 -14.24 -36.01 8.80
CA LYS A 31 -14.97 -35.77 7.54
C LYS A 31 -14.03 -35.85 6.34
N LYS A 32 -14.51 -36.52 5.29
CA LYS A 32 -13.76 -36.70 4.04
C LYS A 32 -14.12 -35.62 3.02
N HIS A 33 -13.11 -34.97 2.47
CA HIS A 33 -13.23 -33.92 1.49
C HIS A 33 -12.51 -34.31 0.20
N ARG A 34 -13.16 -34.08 -0.93
CA ARG A 34 -12.55 -34.26 -2.26
C ARG A 34 -11.53 -33.16 -2.53
N PRO A 35 -10.47 -33.44 -3.31
CA PRO A 35 -9.50 -32.42 -3.70
C PRO A 35 -10.16 -31.26 -4.46
N LEU A 36 -9.52 -30.09 -4.43
CA LEU A 36 -10.04 -28.88 -5.06
C LEU A 36 -10.13 -29.01 -6.59
N SER A 37 -11.35 -28.94 -7.11
CA SER A 37 -11.61 -28.77 -8.54
C SER A 37 -11.07 -27.42 -9.08
N PRO A 38 -10.82 -27.30 -10.40
CA PRO A 38 -10.47 -26.02 -11.02
C PRO A 38 -11.49 -24.90 -10.75
N ARG A 39 -12.78 -25.25 -10.64
CA ARG A 39 -13.85 -24.30 -10.31
C ARG A 39 -13.74 -23.77 -8.88
N HIS A 40 -13.35 -24.62 -7.91
CA HIS A 40 -13.07 -24.16 -6.54
C HIS A 40 -11.88 -23.20 -6.51
N LYS A 41 -10.79 -23.51 -7.23
CA LYS A 41 -9.63 -22.61 -7.33
C LYS A 41 -10.01 -21.25 -7.93
N LYS A 42 -10.82 -21.25 -9.00
CA LYS A 42 -11.36 -20.02 -9.60
C LYS A 42 -12.22 -19.22 -8.61
N PHE A 43 -13.07 -19.88 -7.83
CA PHE A 43 -13.85 -19.23 -6.77
C PHE A 43 -12.93 -18.55 -5.74
N CYS A 44 -11.91 -19.25 -5.24
CA CYS A 44 -10.97 -18.72 -4.25
C CYS A 44 -10.24 -17.49 -4.78
N SER A 45 -9.71 -17.57 -6.00
CA SER A 45 -9.02 -16.43 -6.65
C SER A 45 -9.92 -15.20 -6.78
N LEU A 46 -11.17 -15.37 -7.23
CA LEU A 46 -12.12 -14.26 -7.35
C LEU A 46 -12.50 -13.65 -6.00
N TYR A 47 -12.60 -14.47 -4.96
CA TYR A 47 -12.91 -14.01 -3.61
C TYR A 47 -11.75 -13.20 -3.00
N VAL A 48 -10.50 -13.66 -3.19
CA VAL A 48 -9.29 -12.92 -2.77
C VAL A 48 -9.14 -11.59 -3.51
N GLN A 49 -9.58 -11.51 -4.77
CA GLN A 49 -9.65 -10.25 -5.53
C GLN A 49 -10.71 -9.24 -5.01
N GLY A 50 -11.41 -9.56 -3.92
CA GLY A 50 -12.38 -8.67 -3.29
C GLY A 50 -13.82 -8.85 -3.77
N MET A 51 -14.12 -9.85 -4.61
CA MET A 51 -15.50 -10.11 -5.01
C MET A 51 -16.30 -10.75 -3.87
N SER A 52 -17.59 -10.41 -3.77
CA SER A 52 -18.47 -11.09 -2.81
C SER A 52 -18.58 -12.59 -3.10
N GLY A 53 -18.78 -13.40 -2.06
CA GLY A 53 -18.92 -14.86 -2.23
C GLY A 53 -20.05 -15.25 -3.19
N ALA A 54 -21.12 -14.46 -3.28
CA ALA A 54 -22.20 -14.68 -4.23
C ALA A 54 -21.74 -14.48 -5.69
N GLU A 55 -21.02 -13.39 -5.95
CA GLU A 55 -20.52 -13.10 -7.30
C GLU A 55 -19.41 -14.05 -7.73
N ALA A 56 -18.48 -14.37 -6.82
CA ALA A 56 -17.45 -15.36 -7.05
C ALA A 56 -18.06 -16.73 -7.40
N ALA A 57 -19.12 -17.16 -6.69
CA ALA A 57 -19.82 -18.41 -6.98
C ALA A 57 -20.47 -18.42 -8.38
N ARG A 58 -21.01 -17.28 -8.83
CA ARG A 58 -21.59 -17.14 -10.17
C ARG A 58 -20.52 -17.17 -11.25
N LYS A 59 -19.44 -16.39 -11.11
CA LYS A 59 -18.35 -16.29 -12.09
C LYS A 59 -17.50 -17.57 -12.20
N SER A 60 -17.40 -18.35 -11.12
CA SER A 60 -16.77 -19.68 -11.11
C SER A 60 -17.70 -20.81 -11.56
N GLY A 61 -18.97 -20.50 -11.85
CA GLY A 61 -19.94 -21.42 -12.47
C GLY A 61 -20.72 -22.31 -11.51
N PHE A 62 -20.66 -22.10 -10.19
CA PHE A 62 -21.46 -22.87 -9.20
C PHE A 62 -22.95 -22.61 -9.29
N THR A 63 -23.35 -21.44 -9.74
CA THR A 63 -24.75 -21.15 -10.03
C THR A 63 -24.88 -20.14 -11.17
N LYS A 64 -25.92 -20.27 -11.97
CA LYS A 64 -26.34 -19.24 -12.93
C LYS A 64 -27.39 -18.30 -12.32
N HIS A 65 -28.12 -18.76 -11.29
CA HIS A 65 -29.23 -18.03 -10.69
C HIS A 65 -28.75 -17.08 -9.58
N LYS A 66 -29.18 -15.81 -9.67
CA LYS A 66 -28.83 -14.74 -8.72
C LYS A 66 -29.28 -15.07 -7.28
N PHE A 67 -30.50 -15.58 -7.10
CA PHE A 67 -31.07 -15.87 -5.78
C PHE A 67 -30.32 -16.97 -5.02
N GLY A 68 -29.87 -18.02 -5.72
CA GLY A 68 -29.09 -19.11 -5.11
C GLY A 68 -27.62 -18.77 -4.86
N ALA A 69 -27.10 -17.70 -5.46
CA ALA A 69 -25.67 -17.38 -5.42
C ALA A 69 -25.16 -17.08 -4.01
N LYS A 70 -25.93 -16.34 -3.20
CA LYS A 70 -25.57 -16.03 -1.82
C LYS A 70 -25.45 -17.29 -0.96
N ALA A 71 -26.44 -18.19 -1.06
CA ALA A 71 -26.44 -19.44 -0.33
C ALA A 71 -25.29 -20.36 -0.76
N GLN A 72 -25.03 -20.46 -2.07
CA GLN A 72 -23.93 -21.28 -2.60
C GLN A 72 -22.56 -20.73 -2.19
N GLY A 73 -22.34 -19.42 -2.32
CA GLY A 73 -21.09 -18.78 -1.87
C GLY A 73 -20.84 -18.98 -0.38
N SER A 74 -21.86 -18.76 0.45
CA SER A 74 -21.77 -18.99 1.90
C SER A 74 -21.51 -20.46 2.24
N ALA A 75 -22.16 -21.39 1.53
CA ALA A 75 -21.94 -22.83 1.72
C ALA A 75 -20.51 -23.26 1.37
N LEU A 76 -19.93 -22.73 0.28
CA LEU A 76 -18.56 -23.03 -0.12
C LEU A 76 -17.54 -22.56 0.94
N LEU A 77 -17.73 -21.36 1.50
CA LEU A 77 -16.83 -20.81 2.52
C LEU A 77 -16.94 -21.55 3.86
N ARG A 78 -18.16 -21.93 4.29
CA ARG A 78 -18.37 -22.54 5.61
C ARG A 78 -18.22 -24.05 5.66
N ARG A 79 -18.64 -24.76 4.61
CA ARG A 79 -18.75 -26.24 4.64
C ARG A 79 -17.50 -26.95 4.16
N ASN A 80 -16.66 -26.29 3.37
CA ASN A 80 -15.48 -26.90 2.79
C ASN A 80 -14.19 -26.26 3.33
N PRO A 81 -13.53 -26.86 4.33
CA PRO A 81 -12.32 -26.30 4.92
C PRO A 81 -11.16 -26.21 3.93
N LEU A 82 -11.13 -27.04 2.88
CA LEU A 82 -10.09 -26.94 1.86
C LEU A 82 -10.21 -25.64 1.03
N ILE A 83 -11.42 -25.10 0.88
CA ILE A 83 -11.63 -23.80 0.22
C ILE A 83 -11.11 -22.68 1.12
N ALA A 84 -11.44 -22.71 2.42
CA ALA A 84 -10.95 -21.75 3.40
C ALA A 84 -9.41 -21.75 3.46
N ASN A 85 -8.80 -22.93 3.60
CA ASN A 85 -7.34 -23.08 3.59
C ASN A 85 -6.71 -22.51 2.32
N HIS A 86 -7.28 -22.82 1.15
CA HIS A 86 -6.73 -22.32 -0.10
C HIS A 86 -6.82 -20.79 -0.23
N ILE A 87 -7.91 -20.19 0.26
CA ILE A 87 -8.04 -18.72 0.34
C ILE A 87 -6.96 -18.14 1.25
N ILE A 88 -6.75 -18.73 2.43
CA ILE A 88 -5.71 -18.31 3.39
C ILE A 88 -4.32 -18.42 2.75
N ASP A 89 -4.03 -19.50 2.04
CA ASP A 89 -2.74 -19.69 1.35
C ASP A 89 -2.52 -18.63 0.26
N LEU A 90 -3.59 -18.28 -0.49
CA LEU A 90 -3.51 -17.21 -1.49
C LEU A 90 -3.28 -15.84 -0.84
N LEU A 91 -3.94 -15.55 0.28
CA LEU A 91 -3.73 -14.32 1.04
C LEU A 91 -2.31 -14.25 1.60
N LYS A 92 -1.78 -15.34 2.17
CA LYS A 92 -0.40 -15.40 2.66
C LYS A 92 0.60 -15.12 1.54
N LYS A 93 0.42 -15.71 0.36
CA LYS A 93 1.26 -15.44 -0.81
C LYS A 93 1.17 -13.99 -1.27
N GLU A 94 -0.02 -13.40 -1.22
CA GLU A 94 -0.20 -12.00 -1.59
C GLU A 94 0.48 -11.08 -0.57
N ILE A 95 0.35 -11.36 0.72
CA ILE A 95 1.06 -10.65 1.79
C ILE A 95 2.57 -10.81 1.63
N GLU A 96 3.07 -12.02 1.39
CA GLU A 96 4.50 -12.27 1.13
C GLU A 96 5.01 -11.48 -0.07
N ARG A 97 4.21 -11.36 -1.14
CA ARG A 97 4.53 -10.55 -2.32
C ARG A 97 4.51 -9.05 -2.03
N GLN A 98 3.58 -8.59 -1.19
CA GLN A 98 3.43 -7.18 -0.83
C GLN A 98 4.39 -6.74 0.27
N ASN A 99 4.91 -7.68 1.07
CA ASN A 99 5.86 -7.40 2.13
C ASN A 99 7.18 -6.91 1.52
N VAL A 100 7.40 -5.61 1.63
CA VAL A 100 8.66 -4.99 1.26
C VAL A 100 9.66 -5.24 2.40
N SER A 101 10.59 -6.17 2.20
CA SER A 101 11.75 -6.32 3.09
C SER A 101 12.78 -5.23 2.82
N MET A 102 13.65 -4.94 3.79
CA MET A 102 14.76 -3.99 3.60
C MET A 102 15.65 -4.40 2.42
N GLU A 103 15.98 -5.69 2.31
CA GLU A 103 16.77 -6.24 1.20
C GLU A 103 16.07 -6.04 -0.15
N SER A 104 14.77 -6.33 -0.23
CA SER A 104 13.98 -6.13 -1.45
C SER A 104 13.93 -4.65 -1.83
N HIS A 105 13.80 -3.75 -0.85
CA HIS A 105 13.75 -2.31 -1.09
C HIS A 105 15.09 -1.79 -1.64
N LEU A 106 16.21 -2.18 -1.03
CA LEU A 106 17.55 -1.81 -1.51
C LEU A 106 17.85 -2.37 -2.90
N THR A 107 17.39 -3.60 -3.17
CA THR A 107 17.52 -4.24 -4.48
C THR A 107 16.75 -3.48 -5.55
N GLU A 108 15.49 -3.11 -5.28
CA GLU A 108 14.68 -2.35 -6.24
C GLU A 108 15.26 -0.95 -6.47
N LEU A 109 15.74 -0.27 -5.44
CA LEU A 109 16.43 1.02 -5.59
C LEU A 109 17.71 0.90 -6.44
N SER A 110 18.46 -0.20 -6.32
CA SER A 110 19.59 -0.47 -7.21
C SER A 110 19.14 -0.67 -8.66
N ARG A 111 18.06 -1.45 -8.87
CA ARG A 111 17.51 -1.69 -10.21
C ARG A 111 17.06 -0.39 -10.87
N LEU A 112 16.32 0.46 -10.15
CA LEU A 112 15.84 1.75 -10.64
C LEU A 112 16.98 2.71 -10.95
N ARG A 113 18.04 2.71 -10.14
CA ARG A 113 19.26 3.48 -10.43
C ARG A 113 19.89 3.02 -11.74
N ASP A 114 20.06 1.72 -11.93
CA ASP A 114 20.70 1.18 -13.13
C ASP A 114 19.87 1.50 -14.39
N GLU A 115 18.54 1.35 -14.31
CA GLU A 115 17.59 1.73 -15.39
C GLU A 115 17.62 3.25 -15.68
N ALA A 116 17.80 4.09 -14.66
CA ALA A 116 17.96 5.53 -14.82
C ALA A 116 19.31 5.90 -15.48
N VAL A 117 20.40 5.20 -15.15
CA VAL A 117 21.71 5.39 -15.80
C VAL A 117 21.63 4.99 -17.27
N ASP A 118 21.03 3.84 -17.58
CA ASP A 118 20.88 3.32 -18.94
C ASP A 118 20.02 4.24 -19.82
N SER A 119 19.00 4.87 -19.23
CA SER A 119 18.16 5.87 -19.91
C SER A 119 18.76 7.29 -19.96
N GLY A 120 19.96 7.50 -19.41
CA GLY A 120 20.64 8.80 -19.38
C GLY A 120 20.09 9.80 -18.35
N GLN A 121 19.18 9.37 -17.47
CA GLN A 121 18.56 10.19 -16.43
C GLN A 121 19.42 10.20 -15.15
N ILE A 122 20.57 10.88 -15.20
CA ILE A 122 21.56 10.88 -14.12
C ILE A 122 21.03 11.48 -12.81
N SER A 123 20.18 12.51 -12.87
CA SER A 123 19.55 13.11 -11.68
C SER A 123 18.67 12.11 -10.92
N SER A 124 17.90 11.30 -11.64
CA SER A 124 17.08 10.22 -11.08
C SER A 124 17.95 9.12 -10.46
N ALA A 125 19.06 8.76 -11.12
CA ALA A 125 20.01 7.78 -10.59
C ALA A 125 20.65 8.23 -9.26
N ILE A 126 21.08 9.50 -9.17
CA ILE A 126 21.62 10.08 -7.93
C ILE A 126 20.57 10.06 -6.82
N SER A 127 19.33 10.44 -7.14
CA SER A 127 18.23 10.45 -6.16
C SER A 127 17.91 9.05 -5.62
N ALA A 128 17.94 8.04 -6.48
CA ALA A 128 17.79 6.64 -6.08
C ALA A 128 18.93 6.19 -5.14
N GLU A 129 20.17 6.58 -5.43
CA GLU A 129 21.34 6.26 -4.60
C GLU A 129 21.28 6.93 -3.21
N ILE A 130 20.88 8.20 -3.15
CA ILE A 130 20.64 8.91 -1.88
C ILE A 130 19.56 8.18 -1.05
N SER A 131 18.45 7.80 -1.69
CA SER A 131 17.34 7.11 -1.03
C SER A 131 17.77 5.73 -0.52
N ARG A 132 18.63 5.03 -1.28
CA ARG A 132 19.23 3.76 -0.87
C ARG A 132 20.12 3.91 0.35
N GLY A 133 20.97 4.94 0.37
CA GLY A 133 21.79 5.23 1.54
C GLY A 133 20.96 5.62 2.77
N LYS A 134 19.84 6.35 2.59
CA LYS A 134 18.89 6.62 3.67
C LYS A 134 18.27 5.33 4.22
N ALA A 135 17.81 4.43 3.35
CA ALA A 135 17.27 3.13 3.74
C ALA A 135 18.32 2.26 4.46
N ALA A 136 19.59 2.31 4.04
CA ALA A 136 20.71 1.62 4.67
C ALA A 136 21.16 2.24 6.01
N GLY A 137 20.59 3.37 6.44
CA GLY A 137 20.96 4.05 7.67
C GLY A 137 22.29 4.82 7.61
N LEU A 138 22.81 5.10 6.40
CA LEU A 138 24.03 5.90 6.23
C LEU A 138 23.80 7.39 6.47
N TYR A 139 22.54 7.83 6.42
CA TYR A 139 22.14 9.22 6.63
C TYR A 139 21.54 9.39 8.02
N ILE A 140 21.96 10.46 8.70
CA ILE A 140 21.38 10.88 9.97
C ILE A 140 20.49 12.08 9.68
N GLU A 141 19.18 11.92 9.82
CA GLU A 141 18.23 13.02 9.73
C GLU A 141 18.21 13.80 11.04
N LYS A 142 18.59 15.08 11.00
CA LYS A 142 18.47 15.99 12.14
C LYS A 142 17.14 16.71 12.05
N LYS A 143 16.18 16.30 12.86
CA LYS A 143 14.91 17.03 13.03
C LYS A 143 14.97 17.87 14.29
N GLU A 144 14.97 19.19 14.13
CA GLU A 144 14.77 20.11 15.25
C GLU A 144 13.29 20.11 15.63
N VAL A 145 12.97 19.62 16.84
CA VAL A 145 11.61 19.70 17.38
C VAL A 145 11.56 20.91 18.30
N THR A 146 11.01 22.02 17.81
CA THR A 146 10.67 23.16 18.65
C THR A 146 9.50 22.79 19.54
N VAL A 147 9.78 22.27 20.73
CA VAL A 147 8.77 22.05 21.76
C VAL A 147 8.34 23.41 22.29
N ASN A 148 7.13 23.83 21.94
CA ASN A 148 6.48 24.97 22.58
C ASN A 148 6.18 24.58 24.03
N LYS A 149 7.07 24.94 24.95
CA LYS A 149 7.05 24.59 26.39
C LYS A 149 5.79 25.04 27.17
N VAL A 150 4.82 25.68 26.53
CA VAL A 150 3.65 26.31 27.18
C VAL A 150 2.86 25.32 28.04
N GLU A 151 2.75 24.05 27.62
CA GLU A 151 2.01 23.02 28.37
C GLU A 151 2.77 22.47 29.59
N THR A 152 4.09 22.65 29.65
CA THR A 152 4.95 22.18 30.76
C THR A 152 5.39 23.28 31.71
N MET A 153 5.02 24.54 31.41
CA MET A 153 5.31 25.68 32.27
C MET A 153 4.37 25.65 33.48
N SER A 154 4.92 25.94 34.65
CA SER A 154 4.09 26.16 35.84
C SER A 154 3.23 27.43 35.66
N ASP A 155 2.07 27.50 36.33
CA ASP A 155 1.17 28.67 36.27
C ASP A 155 1.91 29.99 36.55
N GLU A 156 2.92 29.96 37.41
CA GLU A 156 3.71 31.13 37.79
C GLU A 156 4.66 31.58 36.67
N GLU A 157 5.35 30.63 36.01
CA GLU A 157 6.19 30.92 34.84
C GLU A 157 5.35 31.39 33.65
N LEU A 158 4.14 30.85 33.50
CA LEU A 158 3.17 31.26 32.49
C LEU A 158 2.75 32.72 32.71
N ARG A 159 2.40 33.06 33.96
CA ARG A 159 2.03 34.43 34.36
C ARG A 159 3.18 35.41 34.18
N SER A 160 4.40 35.05 34.60
CA SER A 160 5.58 35.89 34.39
C SER A 160 5.82 36.18 32.91
N LYS A 161 5.67 35.17 32.05
CA LYS A 161 5.90 35.33 30.61
C LYS A 161 4.78 36.11 29.91
N LEU A 162 3.54 35.98 30.39
CA LEU A 162 2.42 36.82 29.94
C LEU A 162 2.60 38.27 30.39
N GLN A 163 3.12 38.49 31.61
CA GLN A 163 3.43 39.82 32.12
C GLN A 163 4.54 40.49 31.30
N ASP A 164 5.63 39.77 31.00
CA ASP A 164 6.71 40.26 30.13
C ASP A 164 6.22 40.64 28.71
N LEU A 165 5.21 39.95 28.19
CA LEU A 165 4.56 40.28 26.92
C LEU A 165 3.69 41.54 27.01
N LEU A 166 2.96 41.72 28.12
CA LEU A 166 2.15 42.90 28.40
C LEU A 166 3.01 44.15 28.64
N ASP A 167 4.16 43.98 29.28
CA ASP A 167 5.13 45.05 29.58
C ASP A 167 5.99 45.43 28.35
N GLY A 168 5.74 44.80 27.20
CA GLY A 168 6.24 45.26 25.90
C GLY A 168 7.65 44.79 25.56
N GLY A 169 8.24 43.85 26.31
CA GLY A 169 9.62 43.41 26.10
C GLY A 169 9.93 42.87 24.70
N ASN A 170 8.94 42.31 24.01
CA ASN A 170 9.09 41.66 22.70
C ASN A 170 8.12 42.16 21.61
N MET A 171 7.45 43.30 21.82
CA MET A 171 6.56 43.85 20.80
C MET A 171 7.37 44.62 19.76
N LYS A 172 7.84 43.92 18.72
CA LYS A 172 8.32 44.57 17.50
C LYS A 172 7.08 45.13 16.79
N VAL A 173 6.77 46.40 17.04
CA VAL A 173 5.68 47.11 16.37
C VAL A 173 6.03 47.19 14.89
N VAL A 174 5.49 46.28 14.07
CA VAL A 174 5.60 46.34 12.61
C VAL A 174 4.61 47.40 12.13
N ASN A 175 5.06 48.65 12.07
CA ASN A 175 4.31 49.74 11.44
C ASN A 175 4.41 49.65 9.91
N HIS A 176 3.86 48.58 9.32
CA HIS A 176 3.24 48.53 7.99
C HIS A 176 2.94 47.06 7.68
N VAL A 177 1.66 46.69 7.65
CA VAL A 177 1.21 45.52 6.89
C VAL A 177 0.72 46.11 5.57
N SER A 178 1.56 46.10 4.53
CA SER A 178 1.03 46.12 3.18
C SER A 178 0.37 44.76 2.97
N ASP A 179 -0.94 44.75 2.69
CA ASP A 179 -1.69 43.57 2.28
C ASP A 179 -1.16 43.09 0.92
N GLY A 180 0.01 42.46 0.94
CA GLY A 180 0.50 41.62 -0.14
C GLY A 180 -0.01 40.22 0.14
N GLU A 181 -0.97 39.74 -0.64
CA GLU A 181 -1.20 38.31 -0.78
C GLU A 181 0.10 37.65 -1.22
N GLU A 182 0.88 37.11 -0.28
CA GLU A 182 1.80 36.04 -0.61
C GLU A 182 0.94 34.80 -0.86
N THR A 183 0.51 34.67 -2.11
CA THR A 183 0.02 33.41 -2.65
C THR A 183 1.16 32.42 -2.57
N LEU A 184 1.06 31.46 -1.64
CA LEU A 184 1.91 30.29 -1.64
C LEU A 184 1.70 29.58 -2.99
N PRO A 185 2.77 29.32 -3.77
CA PRO A 185 2.59 28.58 -5.02
C PRO A 185 2.03 27.21 -4.69
N SER A 186 0.97 26.85 -5.41
CA SER A 186 0.35 25.53 -5.32
C SER A 186 1.41 24.47 -5.61
N ILE A 187 1.29 23.31 -4.96
CA ILE A 187 2.22 22.18 -5.14
C ILE A 187 2.31 21.75 -6.62
N GLU A 188 1.32 22.07 -7.45
CA GLU A 188 1.37 21.85 -8.89
C GLU A 188 2.48 22.64 -9.62
N ASP A 189 2.92 23.81 -9.13
CA ASP A 189 3.89 24.67 -9.83
C ASP A 189 5.35 24.16 -9.71
N GLN A 190 5.62 23.17 -8.85
CA GLN A 190 6.96 22.59 -8.68
C GLN A 190 7.28 21.50 -9.70
N PHE A 191 6.30 21.04 -10.49
CA PHE A 191 6.47 19.92 -11.42
C PHE A 191 6.74 20.34 -12.88
N ASP A 192 6.72 21.64 -13.21
CA ASP A 192 6.77 22.09 -14.61
C ASP A 192 8.16 22.55 -15.11
N GLN A 193 9.24 22.27 -14.36
CA GLN A 193 10.62 22.46 -14.83
C GLN A 193 11.32 21.16 -15.25
N GLY A 194 10.56 20.16 -15.66
CA GLY A 194 11.04 19.11 -16.57
C GLY A 194 10.87 19.55 -18.02
N SER A 195 11.61 20.57 -18.44
CA SER A 195 11.55 21.09 -19.81
C SER A 195 11.76 19.97 -20.84
N LEU A 196 10.71 19.77 -21.65
CA LEU A 196 10.71 19.38 -23.06
C LEU A 196 12.09 19.03 -23.63
N ALA A 197 12.26 17.75 -24.00
CA ALA A 197 13.21 17.39 -25.03
C ALA A 197 12.82 18.15 -26.32
N GLU A 198 13.61 19.16 -26.68
CA GLU A 198 13.56 19.71 -28.03
C GLU A 198 14.13 18.64 -28.97
N ASP A 199 13.25 18.07 -29.80
CA ASP A 199 13.62 17.32 -30.99
C ASP A 199 14.49 18.20 -31.88
N ARG A 200 15.81 18.07 -31.76
CA ARG A 200 16.76 18.59 -32.74
C ARG A 200 16.72 17.70 -33.98
N ASP A 201 15.71 17.87 -34.82
CA ASP A 201 15.83 17.50 -36.23
C ASP A 201 16.59 18.62 -36.95
N GLY A 202 17.91 18.44 -37.00
CA GLY A 202 18.79 19.23 -37.83
C GLY A 202 18.58 18.85 -39.30
N SER A 203 17.75 19.62 -39.98
CA SER A 203 17.66 19.64 -41.44
C SER A 203 19.05 19.85 -42.05
N ILE A 204 19.62 18.81 -42.65
CA ILE A 204 20.71 18.96 -43.61
C ILE A 204 20.08 18.96 -45.00
N THR A 205 20.01 20.16 -45.56
CA THR A 205 19.76 20.40 -46.97
C THR A 205 21.01 20.04 -47.77
N ALA A 206 20.87 19.06 -48.66
CA ALA A 206 21.69 18.92 -49.87
C ALA A 206 20.70 18.50 -50.97
N GLY A 207 20.41 19.28 -52.01
CA GLY A 207 21.30 20.16 -52.74
C GLY A 207 21.78 19.45 -54.01
N SER A 208 20.92 19.45 -55.03
CA SER A 208 21.21 19.34 -56.47
C SER A 208 22.05 18.16 -57.00
N SER A 209 21.46 17.33 -57.86
CA SER A 209 21.54 17.41 -59.33
C SER A 209 20.68 16.32 -59.98
#